data_AF-A0A2W7A168-F1
#
_entry.id   AF-A0A2W7A168-F1
#
_cell.length_a   1.000
_cell.length_b   1.000
_cell.length_c   1.000
_cell.angle_alpha   90.00
_cell.angle_beta   90.00
_cell.angle_gamma   90.00
#
_symmetry.space_group_name_H-M   'P 1'
#
loop_
_entity.id
_entity.type
_entity.pdbx_description
1 polymer ?
#
loop_
_entity_poly.entity_id
_entity_poly.type
_entity_poly.pdbx_seq_one_letter_code
_entity_poly.pdbx_strand_id
1 'polypeptide(L)'
;MCVAGTLLGILFAGASIVSIANMKVPWVGLLLVAALLVPVMFVVSGVGVAIAYGRTPPGVVYGLVALPWLYGSGFVLLMLRSF
;
A
#
# COMPACT_ATOMS: atom_id res chain seq x y z
N MET A 1 -2.30 -11.91 9.49
CA MET A 1 -1.98 -11.33 8.17
C MET A 1 -1.82 -9.81 8.19
N CYS A 2 -2.68 -9.03 8.86
CA CYS A 2 -2.58 -7.56 8.86
C CYS A 2 -1.27 -7.02 9.45
N VAL A 3 -0.81 -7.51 10.60
CA VAL A 3 0.43 -7.02 11.24
C VAL A 3 1.68 -7.32 10.39
N ALA A 4 1.79 -8.54 9.85
CA ALA A 4 2.89 -8.92 8.96
C ALA A 4 2.85 -8.12 7.64
N GLY A 5 1.65 -7.90 7.08
CA GLY A 5 1.45 -7.07 5.89
C GLY A 5 1.83 -5.61 6.13
N THR A 6 1.45 -5.03 7.27
CA THR A 6 1.84 -3.67 7.65
C THR A 6 3.35 -3.54 7.84
N LEU A 7 4.00 -4.50 8.51
CA LEU A 7 5.46 -4.50 8.68
C LEU A 7 6.21 -4.60 7.34
N LEU A 8 5.77 -5.50 6.46
CA LEU A 8 6.31 -5.60 5.10
C LEU A 8 6.06 -4.31 4.30
N GLY A 9 4.87 -3.73 4.42
CA GLY A 9 4.53 -2.45 3.79
C GLY A 9 5.40 -1.29 4.27
N ILE A 10 5.73 -1.23 5.56
CA ILE A 10 6.65 -0.22 6.13
C ILE A 10 8.07 -0.42 5.59
N LEU A 11 8.57 -1.66 5.55
CA LEU A 11 9.89 -1.97 5.00
C LEU A 11 9.97 -1.60 3.51
N PHE A 12 8.96 -1.97 2.72
CA PHE A 12 8.88 -1.62 1.30
C PHE A 12 8.79 -0.11 1.10
N ALA A 13 7.94 0.60 1.83
CA ALA A 13 7.82 2.05 1.75
C ALA A 13 9.15 2.74 2.12
N GLY A 14 9.80 2.31 3.20
CA GLY A 14 11.09 2.84 3.65
C GLY A 14 12.20 2.67 2.61
N ALA A 15 12.35 1.47 2.05
CA ALA A 15 13.32 1.21 0.98
C ALA A 15 12.99 2.01 -0.30
N SER A 16 11.70 2.16 -0.62
CA SER A 16 11.24 2.89 -1.80
C SER A 16 11.48 4.40 -1.66
N ILE A 17 11.35 4.98 -0.47
CA ILE A 17 11.61 6.41 -0.23
C ILE A 17 13.05 6.79 -0.58
N VAL A 18 14.03 5.97 -0.21
CA VAL A 18 15.45 6.21 -0.53
C VAL A 18 15.68 6.18 -2.04
N SER A 19 15.04 5.26 -2.75
CA SER A 19 15.12 5.17 -4.21
C SER A 19 14.43 6.37 -4.89
N ILE A 20 13.22 6.72 -4.45
CA ILE A 20 12.43 7.84 -5.00
C ILE A 20 13.15 9.19 -4.81
N ALA A 21 13.81 9.38 -3.67
CA ALA A 21 14.58 10.59 -3.38
C ALA A 21 15.73 10.85 -4.38
N ASN A 22 16.20 9.81 -5.07
CA ASN A 22 17.26 9.91 -6.08
C ASN A 22 16.72 9.99 -7.52
N MET A 23 15.40 9.91 -7.73
CA MET A 23 14.79 9.99 -9.07
C MET A 23 14.73 11.44 -9.58
N LYS A 24 14.96 11.65 -10.88
CA LYS A 24 14.88 12.98 -11.54
C LYS A 24 13.60 13.12 -12.39
N VAL A 25 12.45 12.79 -11.81
CA VAL A 25 11.14 12.89 -12.47
C VAL A 25 10.30 14.00 -11.83
N PRO A 26 9.50 14.77 -12.59
CA PRO A 26 8.76 15.92 -12.05
C PRO A 26 7.67 15.52 -11.04
N TRP A 27 7.28 14.24 -10.97
CA TRP A 27 6.27 13.71 -10.05
C TRP A 27 6.83 12.94 -8.85
N VAL A 28 8.12 13.12 -8.50
CA VAL A 28 8.75 12.49 -7.32
C VAL A 28 7.96 12.71 -6.03
N GLY A 29 7.41 13.90 -5.83
CA GLY A 29 6.56 14.19 -4.66
C GLY A 29 5.32 13.30 -4.59
N LEU A 30 4.68 13.01 -5.73
CA LEU A 30 3.54 12.11 -5.80
C LEU A 30 3.94 10.65 -5.50
N LEU A 31 5.13 10.23 -5.94
CA LEU A 31 5.66 8.90 -5.62
C LEU A 31 5.97 8.75 -4.13
N LEU A 32 6.48 9.80 -3.47
CA LEU A 32 6.70 9.79 -2.01
C LEU A 32 5.39 9.66 -1.24
N VAL A 33 4.37 10.45 -1.61
CA VAL A 33 3.03 10.34 -1.02
C VAL A 33 2.45 8.95 -1.27
N ALA A 34 2.60 8.42 -2.49
CA ALA A 34 2.11 7.10 -2.84
C ALA A 34 2.80 6.00 -2.02
N ALA A 35 4.11 6.12 -1.77
CA ALA A 35 4.88 5.20 -0.93
C ALA A 35 4.40 5.24 0.54
N LEU A 36 4.15 6.43 1.09
CA LEU A 36 3.62 6.60 2.45
C LEU A 36 2.19 6.07 2.62
N LEU A 37 1.40 6.07 1.55
CA LEU A 37 0.05 5.52 1.56
C LEU A 37 0.04 3.98 1.58
N VAL A 38 1.09 3.30 1.13
CA VAL A 38 1.16 1.82 1.18
C VAL A 38 0.87 1.27 2.58
N PRO A 39 1.59 1.67 3.66
CA PRO A 39 1.29 1.17 5.00
C PRO A 39 -0.09 1.63 5.51
N VAL A 40 -0.56 2.82 5.13
CA VAL A 40 -1.90 3.31 5.48
C VAL A 40 -2.98 2.37 4.93
N MET A 41 -2.83 1.91 3.69
CA MET A 41 -3.77 0.96 3.06
C MET A 41 -3.82 -0.38 3.80
N PHE A 42 -2.68 -0.87 4.32
CA PHE A 42 -2.65 -2.07 5.15
C PHE A 42 -3.37 -1.88 6.49
N VAL A 43 -3.23 -0.71 7.11
CA VAL A 43 -3.95 -0.37 8.35
C VAL A 43 -5.46 -0.25 8.10
N VAL A 44 -5.87 0.50 7.08
CA VAL A 44 -7.28 0.68 6.70
C VAL A 44 -7.92 -0.67 6.35
N SER A 45 -7.22 -1.51 5.59
CA SER A 45 -7.64 -2.88 5.30
C SER A 45 -7.80 -3.71 6.57
N GLY A 46 -6.81 -3.69 7.48
CA GLY A 46 -6.86 -4.47 8.71
C GLY A 46 -8.01 -4.06 9.64
N VAL A 47 -8.21 -2.75 9.82
CA VAL A 47 -9.31 -2.20 10.62
C VAL A 47 -10.65 -2.49 9.94
N GLY A 48 -10.73 -2.27 8.62
CA GLY A 48 -11.93 -2.52 7.84
C GLY A 48 -12.37 -3.98 7.92
N VAL A 49 -11.44 -4.93 7.76
CA VAL A 49 -11.71 -6.37 7.91
C VAL A 49 -12.20 -6.67 9.32
N ALA A 50 -11.55 -6.15 10.36
CA ALA A 50 -11.97 -6.41 11.75
C ALA A 50 -13.41 -5.95 12.04
N ILE A 51 -13.86 -4.86 11.42
CA ILE A 51 -15.23 -4.34 11.57
C ILE A 51 -16.23 -5.13 10.72
N ALA A 52 -15.86 -5.41 9.46
CA ALA A 52 -16.69 -6.05 8.44
C ALA A 52 -16.88 -7.55 8.66
N TYR A 53 -15.95 -8.21 9.37
CA TYR A 53 -15.98 -9.63 9.65
C TYR A 53 -17.22 -10.00 10.47
N GLY A 54 -18.07 -10.88 9.93
CA GLY A 54 -19.33 -11.29 10.54
C GLY A 54 -20.49 -10.29 10.43
N ARG A 55 -20.28 -9.11 9.83
CA ARG A 55 -21.33 -8.09 9.62
C ARG A 55 -21.69 -7.83 8.17
N THR A 56 -20.85 -8.28 7.24
CA THR A 56 -20.98 -7.96 5.81
C THR A 56 -20.76 -9.20 4.94
N PRO A 57 -21.20 -9.18 3.67
CA PRO A 57 -20.98 -10.28 2.74
C PRO A 57 -19.49 -10.58 2.54
N PRO A 58 -19.12 -11.84 2.26
CA PRO A 58 -17.72 -12.25 2.06
C PRO A 58 -16.97 -11.41 1.02
N GLY A 59 -17.67 -10.93 -0.02
CA GLY A 59 -17.09 -10.09 -1.07
C GLY A 59 -16.47 -8.79 -0.56
N VAL A 60 -17.05 -8.16 0.47
CA VAL A 60 -16.51 -6.93 1.08
C VAL A 60 -15.22 -7.23 1.83
N VAL A 61 -15.19 -8.34 2.56
CA VAL A 61 -14.00 -8.80 3.30
C VAL A 61 -12.87 -9.13 2.33
N TYR A 62 -13.15 -9.85 1.23
CA TYR A 62 -12.15 -10.13 0.20
C TYR A 62 -11.63 -8.87 -0.47
N GLY A 63 -12.52 -7.91 -0.77
CA GLY A 63 -12.13 -6.61 -1.34
C GLY A 63 -11.18 -5.85 -0.40
N LEU A 64 -11.50 -5.78 0.88
CA LEU A 64 -10.66 -5.11 1.88
C LEU A 64 -9.29 -5.79 2.02
N VAL A 65 -9.23 -7.12 2.02
CA VAL A 65 -7.97 -7.87 2.07
C VAL A 65 -7.13 -7.62 0.81
N ALA A 66 -7.75 -7.54 -0.38
CA ALA A 66 -7.05 -7.33 -1.64
C ALA A 66 -6.57 -5.89 -1.86
N LEU A 67 -7.28 -4.91 -1.30
CA LEU A 67 -7.05 -3.47 -1.47
C LEU A 67 -5.58 -3.01 -1.28
N PRO A 68 -4.86 -3.36 -0.19
CA PRO A 68 -3.47 -2.94 -0.02
C PRO A 68 -2.53 -3.59 -1.03
N TRP A 69 -2.82 -4.82 -1.48
CA TRP A 69 -2.02 -5.49 -2.50
C TRP A 69 -2.21 -4.87 -3.87
N LEU A 70 -3.46 -4.59 -4.27
CA LEU A 70 -3.77 -3.90 -5.53
C LEU A 70 -3.11 -2.52 -5.58
N TYR A 71 -3.18 -1.77 -4.47
CA TYR A 71 -2.51 -0.48 -4.36
C TYR A 71 -0.98 -0.62 -4.45
N GLY A 72 -0.39 -1.57 -3.71
CA GLY A 72 1.05 -1.84 -3.73
C GLY A 72 1.55 -2.24 -5.12
N SER A 73 0.84 -3.11 -5.83
CA SER A 73 1.18 -3.50 -7.20
C SER A 73 1.13 -2.31 -8.17
N GLY A 74 0.10 -1.46 -8.06
CA GLY A 74 0.00 -0.24 -8.86
C GLY A 74 1.13 0.75 -8.57
N PHE A 75 1.50 0.90 -7.30
CA PHE A 75 2.65 1.72 -6.90
C PHE A 75 3.96 1.21 -7.49
N VAL A 76 4.22 -0.10 -7.43
CA VAL A 76 5.43 -0.71 -8.04
C VAL A 76 5.48 -0.45 -9.55
N LEU A 77 4.35 -0.56 -10.26
CA LEU A 77 4.29 -0.26 -11.71
C LEU A 77 4.60 1.22 -12.01
N LEU A 78 4.07 2.15 -11.21
CA LEU A 78 4.38 3.58 -11.33
C LEU A 78 5.86 3.86 -11.06
N MET A 79 6.44 3.17 -10.09
CA MET A 79 7.86 3.28 -9.77
C MET A 79 8.73 2.74 -10.91
N LEU A 80 8.39 1.58 -11.49
CA LEU A 80 9.07 1.01 -12.66
C LEU A 80 9.02 1.93 -13.89
N ARG A 81 7.91 2.63 -14.13
CA ARG A 81 7.80 3.62 -15.21
C ARG A 81 8.67 4.86 -15.02
N SER A 82 9.09 5.10 -13.78
CA SER A 82 9.82 6.30 -13.37
C SER A 82 11.35 6.11 -13.35
N PHE A 83 11.82 4.87 -13.55
CA PHE A 83 13.22 4.53 -13.86
C PHE A 83 13.51 4.73 -15.35
#